data_AF-D2I1N7-F1
#
_entry.id   AF-D2I1N7-F1
#
_cell.length_a   1.000
_cell.length_b   1.000
_cell.length_c   1.000
_cell.angle_alpha   90.00
_cell.angle_beta   90.00
_cell.angle_gamma   90.00
#
_symmetry.space_group_name_H-M   'P 1'
#
loop_
_entity.id
_entity.type
_entity.pdbx_description
1 polymer ?
#
loop_
_entity_poly.entity_id
_entity_poly.type
_entity_poly.pdbx_seq_one_letter_code
_entity_poly.pdbx_strand_id
1 'polypeptide(L)'
;GVFLIPYVLIALVGGIPIFFLEISLGQFMKAGSINVWNICPLFKGLGYASMVIVFYCNTYYIMVLAWGFYYLVKSFTTTLPWATCGHTWNTPDCVEIFRHEDCANASLANLTCDQLADRRSPVIEFWENKVLRLSGGLEVPGALNWEVTLCLLACWVLVYFCVWKGVKSTGKV
;
A
#
# COMPACT_ATOMS: atom_id res chain seq x y z
N GLY A 1 13.65 -19.29 -10.48
CA GLY A 1 14.50 -18.48 -9.58
C GLY A 1 15.75 -17.90 -10.25
N VAL A 2 15.69 -17.47 -11.52
CA VAL A 2 16.86 -16.86 -12.21
C VAL A 2 17.03 -15.38 -11.85
N PHE A 3 15.95 -14.70 -11.47
CA PHE A 3 15.97 -13.30 -10.98
C PHE A 3 16.88 -13.08 -9.76
N LEU A 4 17.11 -14.11 -8.95
CA LEU A 4 17.95 -14.00 -7.75
C LEU A 4 19.42 -13.69 -8.12
N ILE A 5 19.90 -14.18 -9.26
CA ILE A 5 21.28 -13.99 -9.71
C ILE A 5 21.59 -12.50 -9.95
N PRO A 6 20.86 -11.77 -10.83
CA PRO A 6 21.08 -10.33 -11.00
C PRO A 6 20.72 -9.53 -9.74
N TYR A 7 19.72 -9.94 -8.96
CA TYR A 7 19.37 -9.27 -7.70
C TYR A 7 20.55 -9.25 -6.72
N VAL A 8 21.17 -10.40 -6.45
CA VAL A 8 22.31 -10.50 -5.52
C VAL A 8 23.50 -9.72 -6.06
N LEU A 9 23.77 -9.79 -7.37
CA LEU A 9 24.89 -9.05 -7.97
C LEU A 9 24.72 -7.53 -7.80
N ILE A 10 23.55 -6.98 -8.13
CA ILE A 10 23.27 -5.54 -7.99
C ILE A 10 23.25 -5.13 -6.51
N ALA A 11 22.73 -5.98 -5.61
CA ALA A 11 22.74 -5.71 -4.18
C ALA A 11 24.18 -5.61 -3.64
N LEU A 12 25.07 -6.54 -4.01
CA LEU A 12 26.46 -6.55 -3.53
C LEU A 12 27.31 -5.41 -4.13
N VAL A 13 27.15 -5.13 -5.43
CA VAL A 13 28.01 -4.17 -6.15
C VAL A 13 27.49 -2.73 -6.07
N GLY A 14 26.16 -2.54 -5.99
CA GLY A 14 25.54 -1.21 -5.96
C GLY A 14 24.88 -0.89 -4.62
N GLY A 15 23.95 -1.75 -4.19
CA GLY A 15 23.11 -1.48 -3.01
C GLY A 15 23.91 -1.31 -1.71
N ILE A 16 24.74 -2.31 -1.37
CA ILE A 16 25.54 -2.31 -0.13
C ILE A 16 26.55 -1.15 -0.10
N PRO A 17 27.33 -0.88 -1.17
CA PRO A 17 28.26 0.27 -1.17
C PRO A 17 27.57 1.62 -0.99
N ILE A 18 26.44 1.86 -1.68
CA ILE A 18 25.69 3.12 -1.57
C ILE A 18 25.12 3.29 -0.15
N PHE A 19 24.50 2.23 0.39
CA PHE A 19 23.97 2.24 1.74
C PHE A 19 25.08 2.51 2.78
N PHE A 20 26.22 1.84 2.65
CA PHE A 20 27.36 2.06 3.55
C PHE A 20 27.91 3.49 3.47
N LEU A 21 27.99 4.06 2.27
CA LEU A 21 28.42 5.44 2.06
C LEU A 21 27.47 6.43 2.76
N GLU A 22 26.16 6.26 2.62
CA GLU A 22 25.16 7.14 3.23
C GLU A 22 25.21 7.09 4.75
N ILE A 23 25.26 5.89 5.34
CA ILE A 23 25.36 5.71 6.79
C ILE A 23 26.67 6.30 7.32
N SER A 24 27.80 6.01 6.67
CA SER A 24 29.12 6.52 7.08
C SER A 24 29.16 8.05 7.03
N LEU A 25 28.62 8.66 5.97
CA LEU A 25 28.54 10.11 5.82
C LEU A 25 27.63 10.73 6.89
N GLY A 26 26.47 10.13 7.16
CA GLY A 26 25.55 10.57 8.20
C GLY A 26 26.17 10.53 9.60
N GLN A 27 26.89 9.45 9.93
CA GLN A 27 27.59 9.31 11.20
C GLN A 27 28.76 10.30 11.34
N PHE A 28 29.51 10.55 10.26
CA PHE A 28 30.62 11.50 10.26
C PHE A 28 30.15 12.95 10.43
N MET A 29 29.16 13.37 9.64
CA MET A 29 28.68 14.75 9.62
C MET A 29 27.74 15.08 10.78
N LYS A 30 27.07 14.07 11.36
CA LYS A 30 26.06 14.24 12.44
C LYS A 30 25.01 15.30 12.12
N ALA A 31 24.65 15.41 10.84
CA ALA A 31 23.80 16.45 10.30
C ALA A 31 22.60 15.83 9.57
N GLY A 32 21.50 16.57 9.49
CA GLY A 32 20.32 16.16 8.70
C GLY A 32 20.54 16.31 7.19
N SER A 33 19.62 15.76 6.40
CA SER A 33 19.75 15.64 4.93
C SER A 33 20.12 16.95 4.20
N ILE A 34 19.63 18.11 4.65
CA ILE A 34 19.98 19.42 4.05
C ILE A 34 21.38 19.89 4.47
N ASN A 35 21.74 19.71 5.74
CA ASN A 35 22.98 20.25 6.30
C ASN A 35 24.21 19.41 5.95
N VAL A 36 24.04 18.13 5.62
CA VAL A 36 25.13 17.25 5.12
C VAL A 36 25.79 17.84 3.88
N TRP A 37 25.02 18.50 3.00
CA TRP A 37 25.53 19.11 1.77
C TRP A 37 26.34 20.39 1.98
N ASN A 38 26.57 20.83 3.22
CA ASN A 38 27.57 21.86 3.48
C ASN A 38 29.01 21.41 3.10
N ILE A 39 29.22 20.10 2.86
CA ILE A 39 30.46 19.56 2.25
C ILE A 39 30.68 20.07 0.81
N CYS A 40 29.60 20.27 0.04
CA CYS A 40 29.61 20.84 -1.29
C CYS A 40 28.32 21.64 -1.51
N PRO A 41 28.32 22.95 -1.20
CA PRO A 41 27.11 23.78 -1.22
C PRO A 41 26.37 23.80 -2.56
N LEU A 42 27.08 23.55 -3.68
CA LEU A 42 26.50 23.40 -5.01
C LEU A 42 25.39 22.33 -5.04
N PHE A 43 25.55 21.26 -4.27
CA PHE A 43 24.61 20.13 -4.21
C PHE A 43 23.57 20.23 -3.09
N LYS A 44 23.45 21.39 -2.42
CA LYS A 44 22.47 21.59 -1.35
C LYS A 44 21.02 21.38 -1.80
N GLY A 45 20.73 21.55 -3.09
CA GLY A 45 19.44 21.23 -3.69
C GLY A 45 19.02 19.77 -3.53
N LEU A 46 19.97 18.82 -3.46
CA LEU A 46 19.68 17.40 -3.25
C LEU A 46 19.03 17.13 -1.90
N GLY A 47 19.40 17.88 -0.86
CA GLY A 47 18.79 17.75 0.47
C GLY A 47 17.36 18.30 0.54
N TYR A 48 17.02 19.30 -0.28
CA TYR A 48 15.64 19.77 -0.39
C TYR A 48 14.80 18.81 -1.25
N ALA A 49 15.35 18.31 -2.35
CA ALA A 49 14.70 17.32 -3.19
C ALA A 49 14.37 16.04 -2.41
N SER A 50 15.30 15.54 -1.60
CA SER A 50 15.05 14.37 -0.73
C SER A 50 13.91 14.61 0.25
N MET A 51 13.81 15.80 0.86
CA MET A 51 12.72 16.13 1.77
C MET A 51 11.34 16.14 1.08
N VAL A 52 11.27 16.69 -0.14
CA VAL A 52 10.04 16.67 -0.95
C VAL A 52 9.63 15.24 -1.34
N ILE A 53 10.60 14.42 -1.74
CA ILE A 53 10.35 13.00 -2.05
C ILE A 53 9.82 12.27 -0.81
N VAL A 54 10.46 12.45 0.35
CA VAL A 54 10.02 11.84 1.62
C VAL A 54 8.62 12.29 2.01
N PHE A 55 8.25 13.55 1.77
CA PHE A 55 6.90 14.04 2.01
C PHE A 55 5.84 13.31 1.17
N TYR A 56 6.08 13.15 -0.13
CA TYR A 56 5.17 12.39 -1.01
C TYR A 56 5.13 10.91 -0.64
N CYS A 57 6.30 10.29 -0.38
CA CYS A 57 6.36 8.90 0.08
C CYS A 57 5.56 8.69 1.37
N ASN A 58 5.72 9.55 2.38
CA ASN A 58 4.98 9.43 3.64
C ASN A 58 3.47 9.57 3.43
N THR A 59 3.04 10.51 2.58
CA THR A 59 1.61 10.73 2.26
C THR A 59 0.99 9.52 1.55
N TYR A 60 1.75 8.87 0.66
CA TYR A 60 1.31 7.62 0.01
C TYR A 60 1.33 6.42 0.97
N TYR A 61 2.42 6.23 1.72
CA TYR A 61 2.59 5.07 2.58
C TYR A 61 1.61 5.02 3.75
N ILE A 62 1.24 6.18 4.32
CA ILE A 62 0.26 6.21 5.41
C ILE A 62 -1.12 5.72 4.94
N MET A 63 -1.47 5.91 3.67
CA MET A 63 -2.71 5.35 3.10
C MET A 63 -2.68 3.82 3.02
N VAL A 64 -1.54 3.24 2.64
CA VAL A 64 -1.36 1.78 2.63
C VAL A 64 -1.49 1.20 4.05
N LEU A 65 -0.93 1.88 5.04
CA LEU A 65 -1.09 1.50 6.45
C LEU A 65 -2.55 1.62 6.91
N ALA A 66 -3.27 2.66 6.49
CA ALA A 66 -4.68 2.82 6.81
C ALA A 66 -5.54 1.69 6.23
N TRP A 67 -5.27 1.24 5.00
CA TRP A 67 -5.92 0.06 4.43
C TRP A 67 -5.58 -1.20 5.24
N GLY A 68 -4.31 -1.44 5.57
CA GLY A 68 -3.91 -2.56 6.42
C GLY A 68 -4.62 -2.55 7.78
N PHE A 69 -4.72 -1.40 8.43
CA PHE A 69 -5.43 -1.23 9.69
C PHE A 69 -6.94 -1.47 9.55
N TYR A 70 -7.56 -0.98 8.47
CA TYR A 70 -8.96 -1.23 8.16
C TYR A 70 -9.25 -2.74 8.00
N TYR A 71 -8.42 -3.46 7.23
CA TYR A 71 -8.55 -4.91 7.07
C TYR A 71 -8.31 -5.65 8.38
N LEU A 72 -7.34 -5.21 9.20
CA LEU A 72 -7.09 -5.78 10.52
C LEU A 72 -8.35 -5.69 11.41
N VAL A 73 -8.96 -4.51 11.50
CA VAL A 73 -10.19 -4.32 12.30
C VAL A 73 -11.34 -5.19 11.77
N LYS A 74 -11.53 -5.26 10.44
CA LYS A 74 -12.57 -6.09 9.82
C LYS A 74 -12.28 -7.60 9.89
N SER A 75 -11.06 -8.00 10.27
CA SER A 75 -10.71 -9.42 10.45
C SER A 75 -11.18 -9.98 11.79
N PHE A 76 -11.63 -9.13 12.73
CA PHE A 76 -12.20 -9.57 14.01
C PHE A 76 -13.69 -9.96 13.92
N THR A 77 -14.22 -10.17 12.72
CA THR A 77 -15.58 -10.70 12.51
C THR A 77 -15.55 -12.23 12.33
N THR A 78 -16.65 -12.91 12.67
CA THR A 78 -16.77 -14.37 12.52
C THR A 78 -16.69 -14.82 11.06
N THR A 79 -17.37 -14.10 10.17
CA THR A 79 -17.28 -14.27 8.73
C THR A 79 -16.60 -13.03 8.14
N LEU A 80 -15.55 -13.23 7.35
CA LEU A 80 -14.82 -12.12 6.74
C LEU A 80 -15.70 -11.47 5.66
N PRO A 81 -15.77 -10.13 5.60
CA PRO A 81 -16.67 -9.43 4.69
C PRO A 81 -16.29 -9.57 3.20
N TRP A 82 -15.10 -10.08 2.90
CA TRP A 82 -14.63 -10.42 1.55
C TRP A 82 -14.63 -11.92 1.25
N ALA A 83 -15.18 -12.76 2.13
CA ALA A 83 -15.27 -14.20 1.92
C ALA A 83 -16.52 -14.61 1.12
N THR A 84 -17.61 -13.84 1.23
CA THR A 84 -18.91 -14.18 0.63
C THR A 84 -19.44 -13.07 -0.27
N CYS A 85 -20.28 -13.44 -1.22
CA CYS A 85 -21.09 -12.50 -2.00
C CYS A 85 -22.41 -12.20 -1.27
N GLY A 86 -23.14 -11.17 -1.71
CA GLY A 86 -24.45 -10.79 -1.15
C GLY A 86 -24.44 -9.58 -0.22
N HIS A 87 -23.35 -8.82 -0.18
CA HIS A 87 -23.30 -7.54 0.52
C HIS A 87 -23.76 -6.39 -0.37
N THR A 88 -24.04 -5.22 0.24
CA THR A 88 -24.57 -4.04 -0.48
C THR A 88 -23.61 -3.45 -1.51
N TRP A 89 -22.34 -3.83 -1.49
CA TRP A 89 -21.30 -3.38 -2.42
C TRP A 89 -21.03 -4.41 -3.53
N ASN A 90 -21.66 -5.59 -3.47
CA ASN A 90 -21.46 -6.61 -4.49
C ASN A 90 -22.34 -6.36 -5.71
N THR A 91 -21.81 -6.67 -6.89
CA THR A 91 -22.59 -6.67 -8.12
C THR A 91 -23.21 -8.07 -8.35
N PRO A 92 -24.16 -8.21 -9.29
CA PRO A 92 -24.68 -9.52 -9.69
C PRO A 92 -23.62 -10.48 -10.26
N ASP A 93 -22.45 -9.96 -10.64
CA ASP A 93 -21.36 -10.72 -11.24
C ASP A 93 -20.40 -11.32 -10.19
N CYS A 94 -20.66 -11.10 -8.89
CA CYS A 94 -19.86 -11.64 -7.80
C CYS A 94 -19.98 -13.18 -7.72
N VAL A 95 -18.84 -13.88 -7.67
CA VAL A 95 -18.76 -15.33 -7.45
C VAL A 95 -17.75 -15.69 -6.37
N GLU A 96 -18.17 -16.50 -5.40
CA GLU A 96 -17.32 -16.88 -4.25
C GLU A 96 -16.21 -17.86 -4.62
N ILE A 97 -16.52 -18.85 -5.46
CA ILE A 97 -15.58 -19.85 -5.94
C ILE A 97 -15.84 -20.06 -7.43
N PHE A 98 -14.86 -19.72 -8.26
CA PHE A 98 -14.87 -20.13 -9.67
C PHE A 98 -14.32 -21.55 -9.77
N ARG A 99 -15.16 -22.52 -10.15
CA ARG A 99 -14.70 -23.88 -10.47
C ARG A 99 -14.80 -24.09 -11.96
N HIS A 100 -13.78 -24.72 -12.53
CA HIS A 100 -13.79 -25.01 -13.96
C HIS A 100 -14.93 -25.97 -14.36
N GLU A 101 -15.41 -26.77 -13.41
CA GLU A 101 -16.60 -27.63 -13.54
C GLU A 101 -17.89 -26.85 -13.80
N ASP A 102 -17.99 -25.61 -13.31
CA ASP A 102 -19.16 -24.74 -13.52
C ASP A 102 -19.29 -24.33 -15.00
N CYS A 103 -18.19 -24.38 -15.75
CA CYS A 103 -18.22 -24.17 -17.21
C CYS A 103 -18.90 -25.30 -17.98
N ALA A 104 -18.92 -26.52 -17.47
CA ALA A 104 -19.65 -27.62 -18.11
C ALA A 104 -21.18 -27.38 -18.03
N ASN A 105 -21.63 -26.83 -16.90
CA ASN A 105 -23.02 -26.44 -16.67
C ASN A 105 -23.40 -25.08 -17.28
N ALA A 106 -22.42 -24.25 -17.67
CA ALA A 106 -22.66 -22.93 -18.27
C ALA A 106 -23.44 -23.02 -19.60
N SER A 107 -23.31 -24.14 -20.33
CA SER A 107 -24.08 -24.43 -21.54
C SER A 107 -25.60 -24.47 -21.29
N LEU A 108 -26.05 -24.90 -20.10
CA LEU A 108 -27.47 -24.87 -19.67
C LEU A 108 -27.96 -23.47 -19.32
N ALA A 109 -27.05 -22.56 -18.95
CA ALA A 109 -27.35 -21.17 -18.62
C ALA A 109 -27.18 -20.20 -19.80
N ASN A 110 -26.93 -20.74 -21.01
CA ASN A 110 -26.70 -19.97 -22.24
C ASN A 110 -25.54 -18.95 -22.12
N LEU A 111 -24.54 -19.26 -21.27
CA LEU A 111 -23.35 -18.47 -21.01
C LEU A 111 -22.12 -19.23 -21.50
N THR A 112 -21.14 -18.53 -22.05
CA THR A 112 -19.85 -19.14 -22.39
C THR A 112 -18.95 -19.23 -21.15
N CYS A 113 -18.00 -20.18 -21.14
CA CYS A 113 -17.03 -20.30 -20.04
C CYS A 113 -16.17 -19.03 -19.89
N ASP A 114 -15.86 -18.33 -21.00
CA ASP A 114 -15.16 -17.05 -20.97
C ASP A 114 -15.96 -15.98 -20.21
N GLN A 115 -17.29 -15.92 -20.40
CA GLN A 115 -18.15 -15.00 -19.66
C GLN A 115 -18.26 -15.36 -18.17
N LEU A 116 -18.13 -16.64 -17.83
CA LEU A 116 -18.10 -17.09 -16.44
C LEU A 116 -16.75 -16.78 -15.77
N ALA A 117 -15.65 -16.84 -16.54
CA ALA A 117 -14.31 -16.50 -16.07
C ALA A 117 -14.11 -14.98 -15.88
N ASP A 118 -14.88 -14.15 -16.57
CA ASP A 118 -14.86 -12.68 -16.42
C ASP A 118 -15.58 -12.19 -15.15
N ARG A 119 -16.27 -13.10 -14.43
CA ARG A 119 -16.90 -12.80 -13.15
C ARG A 119 -15.88 -12.48 -12.07
N ARG A 120 -16.27 -11.66 -11.10
CA ARG A 120 -15.36 -11.12 -10.10
C ARG A 120 -15.49 -11.81 -8.75
N SER A 121 -14.37 -11.89 -8.04
CA SER A 121 -14.33 -12.46 -6.69
C SER A 121 -14.82 -11.45 -5.64
N PRO A 122 -15.39 -11.92 -4.52
CA PRO A 122 -15.82 -11.04 -3.42
C PRO A 122 -14.66 -10.23 -2.84
N VAL A 123 -13.42 -10.70 -2.98
CA VAL A 123 -12.20 -9.99 -2.56
C VAL A 123 -11.95 -8.75 -3.40
N ILE A 124 -12.03 -8.88 -4.73
CA ILE A 124 -11.83 -7.76 -5.66
C ILE A 124 -12.95 -6.73 -5.47
N GLU A 125 -14.20 -7.18 -5.40
CA GLU A 125 -15.33 -6.26 -5.23
C GLU A 125 -15.32 -5.56 -3.86
N PHE A 126 -14.94 -6.26 -2.79
CA PHE A 126 -14.77 -5.62 -1.50
C PHE A 126 -13.69 -4.53 -1.56
N TRP A 127 -12.55 -4.81 -2.20
CA TRP A 127 -11.49 -3.82 -2.36
C TRP A 127 -11.91 -2.62 -3.20
N GLU A 128 -12.47 -2.84 -4.39
CA GLU A 128 -12.76 -1.78 -5.36
C GLU A 128 -14.03 -0.99 -5.00
N ASN A 129 -15.12 -1.67 -4.64
CA ASN A 129 -16.43 -1.04 -4.46
C ASN A 129 -16.65 -0.57 -3.02
N LYS A 130 -16.11 -1.28 -2.01
CA LYS A 130 -16.32 -0.94 -0.59
C LYS A 130 -15.15 -0.18 0.03
N VAL A 131 -13.90 -0.61 -0.18
CA VAL A 131 -12.72 0.04 0.44
C VAL A 131 -12.30 1.28 -0.33
N LEU A 132 -11.94 1.11 -1.60
CA LEU A 132 -11.49 2.21 -2.46
C LEU A 132 -12.63 3.12 -2.91
N ARG A 133 -13.82 2.56 -3.16
CA ARG A 133 -14.96 3.26 -3.78
C ARG A 133 -14.51 3.95 -5.08
N LEU A 134 -13.97 3.17 -6.01
CA LEU A 134 -13.44 3.68 -7.28
C LEU A 134 -14.46 4.57 -7.99
N SER A 135 -14.02 5.77 -8.38
CA SER A 135 -14.80 6.70 -9.20
C SER A 135 -14.61 6.40 -10.69
N GLY A 136 -15.36 7.11 -11.55
CA GLY A 136 -15.27 6.94 -13.01
C GLY A 136 -13.94 7.38 -13.64
N GLY A 137 -13.03 8.00 -12.88
CA GLY A 137 -11.73 8.45 -13.36
C GLY A 137 -11.07 9.49 -12.47
N LEU A 138 -9.84 9.90 -12.82
CA LEU A 138 -9.04 10.86 -12.06
C LEU A 138 -9.71 12.25 -11.95
N GLU A 139 -10.47 12.65 -12.98
CA GLU A 139 -11.17 13.94 -13.03
C GLU A 139 -12.36 14.02 -12.06
N VAL A 140 -12.84 12.88 -11.57
CA VAL A 140 -14.00 12.80 -10.68
C VAL A 140 -13.54 12.22 -9.34
N PRO A 141 -13.23 13.05 -8.33
CA PRO A 141 -12.64 12.58 -7.07
C PRO A 141 -13.55 11.68 -6.22
N GLY A 142 -14.84 11.54 -6.60
CA GLY A 142 -15.79 10.67 -5.92
C GLY A 142 -16.15 11.18 -4.51
N ALA A 143 -16.68 10.27 -3.69
CA ALA A 143 -17.07 10.56 -2.32
C ALA A 143 -16.06 9.97 -1.32
N LEU A 144 -15.79 10.70 -0.24
CA LEU A 144 -14.89 10.27 0.83
C LEU A 144 -15.44 9.04 1.56
N ASN A 145 -14.62 7.99 1.70
CA ASN A 145 -14.95 6.82 2.48
C ASN A 145 -14.62 7.05 3.97
N TRP A 146 -15.64 7.42 4.75
CA TRP A 146 -15.47 7.80 6.15
C TRP A 146 -14.83 6.72 7.03
N GLU A 147 -15.07 5.42 6.75
CA GLU A 147 -14.48 4.32 7.52
C GLU A 147 -12.95 4.32 7.35
N VAL A 148 -12.48 4.48 6.11
CA VAL A 148 -11.05 4.55 5.78
C VAL A 148 -10.44 5.86 6.27
N THR A 149 -11.18 6.98 6.22
CA THR A 149 -10.73 8.27 6.77
C THR A 149 -10.49 8.18 8.28
N LEU A 150 -11.35 7.48 9.02
CA LEU A 150 -11.16 7.25 10.45
C LEU A 150 -9.92 6.38 10.70
N CYS A 151 -9.73 5.30 9.93
CA CYS A 151 -8.51 4.49 9.99
C CYS A 151 -7.25 5.32 9.69
N LEU A 152 -7.30 6.19 8.70
CA LEU A 152 -6.21 7.11 8.36
C LEU A 152 -5.88 8.05 9.53
N LEU A 153 -6.91 8.65 10.14
CA LEU A 153 -6.73 9.51 11.32
C LEU A 153 -6.10 8.73 12.48
N ALA A 154 -6.56 7.51 12.74
CA ALA A 154 -5.99 6.64 13.77
C ALA A 154 -4.51 6.32 13.49
N CYS A 155 -4.16 5.98 12.24
CA CYS A 155 -2.76 5.77 11.84
C CYS A 155 -1.89 7.01 12.06
N TRP A 156 -2.39 8.21 11.72
CA TRP A 156 -1.67 9.47 11.99
C TRP A 156 -1.44 9.72 13.48
N VAL A 157 -2.47 9.49 14.31
CA VAL A 157 -2.36 9.63 15.76
C VAL A 157 -1.34 8.64 16.34
N LEU A 158 -1.36 7.39 15.90
CA LEU A 158 -0.38 6.38 16.32
C LEU A 158 1.05 6.77 15.91
N VAL A 159 1.26 7.14 14.64
CA VAL A 159 2.58 7.58 14.15
C VAL A 159 3.06 8.82 14.91
N TYR A 160 2.17 9.78 15.19
CA TYR A 160 2.50 10.94 16.01
C TYR A 160 3.03 10.53 17.39
N PHE A 161 2.35 9.64 18.10
CA PHE A 161 2.81 9.17 19.41
C PHE A 161 4.12 8.38 19.34
N CYS A 162 4.36 7.62 18.27
CA CYS A 162 5.64 6.90 18.07
C CYS A 162 6.83 7.85 17.86
N VAL A 163 6.60 9.04 17.30
CA VAL A 163 7.66 10.00 16.94
C VAL A 163 7.76 11.18 17.92
N TRP A 164 6.71 11.52 18.67
CA TRP A 164 6.64 12.76 19.46
C TRP A 164 7.81 12.93 20.44
N LYS A 165 8.22 11.86 21.13
CA LYS A 165 9.37 11.91 22.05
C LYS A 165 10.75 11.77 21.35
N GLY A 166 10.77 11.88 20.02
CA GLY A 166 11.95 11.78 19.17
C GLY A 166 12.57 10.39 19.12
N VAL A 167 13.82 10.33 18.63
CA VAL A 167 14.57 9.07 18.41
C VAL A 167 14.71 8.20 19.66
N LYS A 168 14.68 8.79 20.86
CA LYS A 168 14.73 8.06 22.14
C LYS A 168 13.47 7.23 22.42
N SER A 169 12.35 7.60 21.80
CA SER A 169 11.07 6.88 21.89
C SER A 169 10.89 5.94 20.72
N THR A 170 11.24 6.38 19.50
CA THR A 170 11.13 5.55 18.30
C THR A 170 11.98 4.28 18.39
N GLY A 171 13.15 4.32 19.03
CA GLY A 171 13.98 3.12 19.24
C GLY A 171 13.47 2.14 20.30
N LYS A 172 12.33 2.42 20.97
CA LYS A 172 11.73 1.54 22.00
C LYS A 172 10.41 0.91 21.57
N VAL A 173 9.79 1.45 20.52
CA VAL A 173 8.61 0.87 19.86
C VAL A 173 9.07 -0.22 18.93
#